data_AF-A0AA37I712-F1
#
_entry.id   AF-A0AA37I712-F1
#
_cell.length_a   1.000
_cell.length_b   1.000
_cell.length_c   1.000
_cell.angle_alpha   90.00
_cell.angle_beta   90.00
_cell.angle_gamma   90.00
#
_symmetry.space_group_name_H-M   'P 1'
#
loop_
_entity.id
_entity.type
_entity.pdbx_description
1 polymer ?
#
loop_
_entity_poly.entity_id
_entity_poly.type
_entity_poly.pdbx_seq_one_letter_code
_entity_poly.pdbx_strand_id
1 'polypeptide(L)'
;MDESKTEGATAERDGRKIADSVRKNGSDEDRWKSFILFSDSRGPKDLSLSLVKSEGFSMRLEPRAGLLHFQKGGLHQAFAIAAPARASDIWAKQELCPNYGIQVLTASSSSAVFVKYCQPFTDPSGKNSTSEEYYLYDVKTATILALWFSATGDNSIPGPFVKPWPTVKRDANGYEINWKFRDATNRSLRDIVMRNRYNFESNGKTKSFHLKCRDLISSPNSDGDMCDGPANLKLMLNEGR
;
A
#
# COMPACT_ATOMS: atom_id res chain seq x y z
N MET A 1 21.37 -38.09 22.44
CA MET A 1 21.75 -37.91 21.03
C MET A 1 20.92 -36.76 20.51
N ASP A 2 21.62 -35.73 20.05
CA ASP A 2 21.12 -34.42 19.66
C ASP A 2 20.34 -34.56 18.33
N GLU A 3 19.03 -34.30 18.34
CA GLU A 3 18.21 -34.31 17.12
C GLU A 3 18.63 -33.15 16.23
N SER A 4 19.54 -33.50 15.33
CA SER A 4 20.09 -32.69 14.26
C SER A 4 19.00 -31.95 13.48
N LYS A 5 18.96 -30.63 13.68
CA LYS A 5 18.89 -29.59 12.64
C LYS A 5 18.54 -30.13 11.23
N THR A 6 17.26 -30.31 10.97
CA THR A 6 16.74 -30.53 9.61
C THR A 6 17.11 -29.34 8.72
N GLU A 7 17.49 -29.60 7.47
CA GLU A 7 17.92 -28.58 6.49
C GLU A 7 16.96 -27.38 6.38
N GLY A 8 15.65 -27.63 6.51
CA GLY A 8 14.63 -26.57 6.55
C GLY A 8 14.77 -25.60 7.73
N ALA A 9 15.18 -26.08 8.92
CA ALA A 9 15.41 -25.24 10.09
C ALA A 9 16.68 -24.39 9.96
N THR A 10 17.67 -24.88 9.21
CA THR A 10 18.89 -24.12 8.86
C THR A 10 18.56 -23.05 7.82
N ALA A 11 17.83 -23.41 6.76
CA ALA A 11 17.38 -22.46 5.73
C ALA A 11 16.49 -21.35 6.29
N GLU A 12 15.54 -21.66 7.19
CA GLU A 12 14.71 -20.65 7.85
C GLU A 12 15.55 -19.70 8.72
N ARG A 13 16.50 -20.25 9.47
CA ARG A 13 17.40 -19.47 10.33
C ARG A 13 18.27 -18.53 9.52
N ASP A 14 18.83 -19.00 8.42
CA ASP A 14 19.69 -18.19 7.56
C ASP A 14 18.87 -17.15 6.77
N GLY A 15 17.68 -17.50 6.30
CA GLY A 15 16.72 -16.54 5.74
C GLY A 15 16.37 -15.42 6.74
N ARG A 16 16.15 -15.77 8.01
CA ARG A 16 15.90 -14.79 9.08
C ARG A 16 17.10 -13.88 9.33
N LYS A 17 18.34 -14.40 9.31
CA LYS A 17 19.55 -13.58 9.44
C LYS A 17 19.70 -12.60 8.28
N ILE A 18 19.44 -13.05 7.05
CA ILE A 18 19.50 -12.20 5.86
C ILE A 18 18.45 -11.08 5.98
N ALA A 19 17.21 -11.43 6.33
CA ALA A 19 16.16 -10.47 6.58
C ALA A 19 16.55 -9.44 7.66
N ASP A 20 17.05 -9.89 8.81
CA ASP A 20 17.51 -9.00 9.87
C ASP A 20 18.66 -8.09 9.43
N SER A 21 19.57 -8.61 8.60
CA SER A 21 20.66 -7.83 8.01
C SER A 21 20.12 -6.73 7.07
N VAL A 22 19.18 -7.04 6.18
CA VAL A 22 18.56 -6.05 5.29
C VAL A 22 17.82 -4.98 6.11
N ARG A 23 17.07 -5.37 7.15
CA ARG A 23 16.41 -4.43 8.08
C ARG A 23 17.41 -3.48 8.74
N LYS A 24 18.53 -4.01 9.22
CA LYS A 24 19.52 -3.23 9.98
C LYS A 24 20.42 -2.39 9.09
N ASN A 25 20.92 -2.96 7.99
CA ASN A 25 22.07 -2.44 7.25
C ASN A 25 21.81 -2.18 5.76
N GLY A 26 20.68 -2.64 5.18
CA GLY A 26 20.37 -2.41 3.77
C GLY A 26 20.21 -0.92 3.41
N SER A 27 20.12 -0.58 2.13
CA SER A 27 19.61 0.75 1.76
C SER A 27 18.14 0.91 2.18
N ASP A 28 17.61 2.14 2.13
CA ASP A 28 16.16 2.32 2.33
C ASP A 28 15.38 1.51 1.30
N GLU A 29 15.80 1.53 0.03
CA GLU A 29 15.20 0.78 -1.06
C GLU A 29 15.24 -0.73 -0.87
N ASP A 30 16.40 -1.28 -0.50
CA ASP A 30 16.53 -2.72 -0.26
C ASP A 30 15.60 -3.18 0.85
N ARG A 31 15.43 -2.37 1.91
CA ARG A 31 14.48 -2.69 2.98
C ARG A 31 13.07 -2.78 2.42
N TRP A 32 12.56 -1.70 1.87
CA TRP A 32 11.12 -1.65 1.59
C TRP A 32 10.72 -2.51 0.38
N LYS A 33 11.66 -2.87 -0.51
CA LYS A 33 11.42 -3.89 -1.55
C LYS A 33 11.41 -5.32 -1.02
N SER A 34 12.22 -5.62 -0.01
CA SER A 34 12.41 -6.99 0.49
C SER A 34 11.39 -7.42 1.54
N PHE A 35 10.62 -6.49 2.11
CA PHE A 35 9.66 -6.78 3.17
C PHE A 35 8.22 -6.52 2.74
N ILE A 36 7.36 -7.44 3.15
CA ILE A 36 5.91 -7.33 3.05
C ILE A 36 5.37 -7.41 4.48
N LEU A 37 4.51 -6.47 4.85
CA LEU A 37 3.78 -6.52 6.12
C LEU A 37 2.54 -7.38 5.92
N PHE A 38 2.52 -8.59 6.50
CA PHE A 38 1.35 -9.47 6.41
C PHE A 38 0.42 -9.28 7.60
N SER A 39 -0.89 -9.28 7.35
CA SER A 39 -1.92 -9.13 8.38
C SER A 39 -1.94 -10.26 9.41
N ASP A 40 -1.42 -11.44 9.05
CA ASP A 40 -1.33 -12.63 9.91
C ASP A 40 -0.01 -12.72 10.70
N SER A 41 0.91 -11.77 10.48
CA SER A 41 2.20 -11.74 11.19
C SER A 41 2.01 -11.51 12.68
N ARG A 42 2.68 -12.35 13.49
CA ARG A 42 2.63 -12.28 14.96
C ARG A 42 3.77 -11.46 15.57
N GLY A 43 4.85 -11.25 14.81
CA GLY A 43 6.03 -10.52 15.25
C GLY A 43 5.86 -9.01 15.07
N PRO A 44 6.02 -8.18 16.12
CA PRO A 44 5.91 -6.73 15.99
C PRO A 44 6.90 -6.13 14.97
N LYS A 45 8.09 -6.72 14.83
CA LYS A 45 9.11 -6.32 13.86
C LYS A 45 8.69 -6.59 12.42
N ASP A 46 7.85 -7.61 12.21
CA ASP A 46 7.36 -8.01 10.88
C ASP A 46 6.15 -7.18 10.44
N LEU A 47 5.60 -6.39 11.37
CA LEU A 47 4.51 -5.44 11.14
C LEU A 47 5.01 -4.00 11.03
N SER A 48 6.33 -3.76 10.99
CA SER A 48 6.92 -2.42 10.96
C SER A 48 8.04 -2.32 9.94
N LEU A 49 8.14 -1.16 9.29
CA LEU A 49 9.14 -0.89 8.27
C LEU A 49 9.62 0.56 8.35
N SER A 50 10.94 0.76 8.36
CA SER A 50 11.53 2.08 8.16
C SER A 50 11.55 2.38 6.67
N LEU A 51 10.87 3.45 6.27
CA LEU A 51 10.78 3.88 4.88
C LEU A 51 11.97 4.75 4.48
N VAL A 52 12.30 5.74 5.31
CA VAL A 52 13.49 6.59 5.15
C VAL A 52 14.14 6.78 6.51
N LYS A 53 15.27 6.09 6.74
CA LYS A 53 15.91 6.03 8.06
C LYS A 53 16.39 7.39 8.56
N SER A 54 17.02 8.18 7.69
CA SER A 54 17.58 9.49 8.05
C SER A 54 16.53 10.47 8.55
N GLU A 55 15.26 10.28 8.16
CA GLU A 55 14.14 11.15 8.47
C GLU A 55 13.26 10.60 9.61
N GLY A 56 13.60 9.43 10.16
CA GLY A 56 12.74 8.70 11.09
C GLY A 56 11.37 8.39 10.49
N PHE A 57 11.26 8.28 9.16
CA PHE A 57 10.01 8.00 8.48
C PHE A 57 9.75 6.49 8.46
N SER A 58 8.65 6.05 9.07
CA SER A 58 8.29 4.65 9.20
C SER A 58 6.82 4.38 8.98
N MET A 59 6.52 3.12 8.69
CA MET A 59 5.19 2.57 8.49
C MET A 59 4.99 1.37 9.42
N ARG A 60 3.81 1.25 10.04
CA ARG A 60 3.46 0.11 10.90
C ARG A 60 2.03 -0.34 10.61
N LEU A 61 1.87 -1.63 10.39
CA LEU A 61 0.57 -2.28 10.26
C LEU A 61 0.04 -2.67 11.65
N GLU A 62 -1.22 -2.40 11.91
CA GLU A 62 -1.97 -2.86 13.08
C GLU A 62 -3.16 -3.73 12.62
N PRO A 63 -2.93 -5.03 12.37
CA PRO A 63 -3.93 -5.87 11.69
C PRO A 63 -5.24 -6.01 12.46
N ARG A 64 -5.18 -6.10 13.80
CA ARG A 64 -6.37 -6.29 14.63
C ARG A 64 -7.34 -5.12 14.56
N ALA A 65 -6.81 -3.91 14.43
CA ALA A 65 -7.60 -2.68 14.29
C ALA A 65 -7.89 -2.33 12.82
N GLY A 66 -7.27 -3.03 11.86
CA GLY A 66 -7.36 -2.70 10.45
C GLY A 66 -6.71 -1.36 10.11
N LEU A 67 -5.67 -0.96 10.85
CA LEU A 67 -5.03 0.35 10.71
C LEU A 67 -3.62 0.26 10.11
N LEU A 68 -3.29 1.22 9.27
CA LEU A 68 -1.94 1.48 8.81
C LEU A 68 -1.45 2.81 9.39
N HIS A 69 -0.34 2.77 10.11
CA HIS A 69 0.27 3.93 10.74
C HIS A 69 1.46 4.43 9.95
N PHE A 70 1.57 5.74 9.84
CA PHE A 70 2.75 6.45 9.36
C PHE A 70 3.29 7.34 10.48
N GLN A 71 4.61 7.31 10.67
CA GLN A 71 5.27 8.14 11.65
C GLN A 71 6.46 8.86 11.01
N LYS A 72 6.53 10.18 11.15
CA LYS A 72 7.66 11.00 10.68
C LYS A 72 7.81 12.26 11.52
N GLY A 73 8.98 12.52 12.10
CA GLY A 73 9.28 13.81 12.74
C GLY A 73 8.27 14.26 13.79
N GLY A 74 7.76 13.32 14.61
CA GLY A 74 6.73 13.61 15.63
C GLY A 74 5.29 13.64 15.10
N LEU A 75 5.08 13.58 13.78
CA LEU A 75 3.78 13.32 13.17
C LEU A 75 3.46 11.83 13.30
N HIS A 76 2.25 11.52 13.74
CA HIS A 76 1.68 10.18 13.79
C HIS A 76 0.30 10.20 13.15
N GLN A 77 0.16 9.45 12.06
CA GLN A 77 -1.08 9.36 11.30
C GLN A 77 -1.50 7.91 11.21
N ALA A 78 -2.79 7.65 11.35
CA ALA A 78 -3.36 6.32 11.23
C ALA A 78 -4.53 6.34 10.25
N PHE A 79 -4.56 5.36 9.34
CA PHE A 79 -5.60 5.22 8.32
C PHE A 79 -6.24 3.85 8.40
N ALA A 80 -7.56 3.80 8.19
CA ALA A 80 -8.27 2.54 8.05
C ALA A 80 -7.94 1.92 6.68
N ILE A 81 -7.35 0.72 6.67
CA ILE A 81 -6.93 -0.02 5.46
C ILE A 81 -7.72 -1.34 5.29
N ALA A 82 -8.33 -1.82 6.37
CA ALA A 82 -9.18 -3.00 6.39
C ALA A 82 -10.19 -2.87 7.53
N ALA A 83 -11.22 -3.70 7.51
CA ALA A 83 -12.10 -3.83 8.67
C ALA A 83 -11.33 -4.41 9.87
N PRO A 84 -11.63 -3.99 11.12
CA PRO A 84 -11.05 -4.60 12.30
C PRO A 84 -11.39 -6.10 12.35
N ALA A 85 -10.44 -6.92 12.82
CA ALA A 85 -10.59 -8.38 12.90
C ALA A 85 -11.72 -8.87 13.83
N ARG A 86 -12.44 -7.96 14.50
CA ARG A 86 -13.56 -8.22 15.43
C ARG A 86 -14.83 -7.44 15.07
N ALA A 87 -15.05 -7.09 13.81
CA ALA A 87 -16.05 -6.06 13.51
C ALA A 87 -17.49 -6.59 13.34
N SER A 88 -18.39 -6.01 14.13
CA SER A 88 -19.85 -5.97 13.97
C SER A 88 -20.33 -4.78 13.12
N ASP A 89 -19.41 -4.06 12.46
CA ASP A 89 -19.68 -2.85 11.69
C ASP A 89 -20.04 -3.12 10.23
N ILE A 90 -20.80 -2.21 9.62
CA ILE A 90 -21.21 -2.25 8.20
C ILE A 90 -19.99 -2.29 7.26
N TRP A 91 -18.87 -1.66 7.64
CA TRP A 91 -17.60 -1.73 6.90
C TRP A 91 -16.97 -3.13 6.88
N ALA A 92 -17.18 -3.92 7.94
CA ALA A 92 -16.71 -5.32 7.99
C ALA A 92 -17.45 -6.26 7.06
N LYS A 93 -18.67 -5.89 6.66
CA LYS A 93 -19.45 -6.69 5.72
C LYS A 93 -18.98 -6.52 4.27
N GLN A 94 -18.14 -5.53 3.98
CA GLN A 94 -17.60 -5.24 2.65
C GLN A 94 -16.14 -5.68 2.46
N GLU A 95 -15.37 -5.79 3.55
CA GLU A 95 -13.98 -6.28 3.48
C GLU A 95 -13.97 -7.81 3.33
N LEU A 96 -13.86 -8.28 2.09
CA LEU A 96 -13.84 -9.70 1.76
C LEU A 96 -12.47 -10.36 2.02
N CYS A 97 -11.41 -9.58 2.25
CA CYS A 97 -10.06 -10.09 2.33
C CYS A 97 -9.68 -10.57 3.74
N PRO A 98 -9.56 -11.90 4.00
CA PRO A 98 -9.24 -12.40 5.33
C PRO A 98 -7.77 -12.16 5.72
N ASN A 99 -6.86 -12.22 4.73
CA ASN A 99 -5.43 -12.01 4.90
C ASN A 99 -4.86 -11.18 3.76
N TYR A 100 -4.17 -10.10 4.10
CA TYR A 100 -3.56 -9.19 3.13
C TYR A 100 -2.08 -8.93 3.45
N GLY A 101 -1.32 -8.65 2.39
CA GLY A 101 0.04 -8.14 2.46
C GLY A 101 0.08 -6.66 2.08
N ILE A 102 0.98 -5.91 2.69
CA ILE A 102 1.32 -4.54 2.28
C ILE A 102 2.79 -4.51 1.84
N GLN A 103 3.02 -4.16 0.58
CA GLN A 103 4.36 -3.96 0.03
C GLN A 103 4.54 -2.51 -0.39
N VAL A 104 5.68 -1.92 -0.01
CA VAL A 104 6.06 -0.58 -0.45
C VAL A 104 6.76 -0.69 -1.80
N LEU A 105 6.33 0.15 -2.74
CA LEU A 105 6.84 0.15 -4.11
C LEU A 105 7.87 1.26 -4.33
N THR A 106 7.69 2.38 -3.62
CA THR A 106 8.66 3.48 -3.56
C THR A 106 8.38 4.33 -2.32
N ALA A 107 9.42 4.93 -1.75
CA ALA A 107 9.30 5.85 -0.64
C ALA A 107 10.31 6.98 -0.74
N SER A 108 9.91 8.15 -0.24
CA SER A 108 10.75 9.34 -0.08
C SER A 108 10.47 9.95 1.29
N SER A 109 11.20 10.99 1.67
CA SER A 109 10.92 11.73 2.91
C SER A 109 9.53 12.38 2.93
N SER A 110 8.89 12.56 1.77
CA SER A 110 7.61 13.26 1.63
C SER A 110 6.41 12.37 1.31
N SER A 111 6.65 11.12 0.89
CA SER A 111 5.58 10.25 0.40
C SER A 111 5.98 8.79 0.40
N ALA A 112 4.98 7.91 0.32
CA ALA A 112 5.19 6.49 0.07
C ALA A 112 4.11 5.98 -0.89
N VAL A 113 4.50 5.12 -1.83
CA VAL A 113 3.59 4.36 -2.66
C VAL A 113 3.65 2.92 -2.20
N PHE A 114 2.49 2.33 -1.96
CA PHE A 114 2.38 0.95 -1.52
C PHE A 114 1.19 0.26 -2.17
N VAL A 115 1.26 -1.07 -2.19
CA VAL A 115 0.16 -1.92 -2.62
C VAL A 115 -0.30 -2.75 -1.41
N LYS A 116 -1.60 -2.72 -1.15
CA LYS A 116 -2.27 -3.72 -0.32
C LYS A 116 -2.75 -4.80 -1.28
N TYR A 117 -2.37 -6.04 -1.07
CA TYR A 117 -2.87 -7.14 -1.88
C TYR A 117 -3.49 -8.21 -0.99
N CYS A 118 -4.63 -8.74 -1.43
CA CYS A 118 -5.25 -9.88 -0.81
C CYS A 118 -4.57 -11.15 -1.29
N GLN A 119 -4.21 -12.04 -0.37
CA GLN A 119 -3.78 -13.39 -0.78
C GLN A 119 -4.97 -14.14 -1.40
N PRO A 120 -4.75 -15.07 -2.34
CA PRO A 120 -5.83 -15.88 -2.90
C PRO A 120 -6.68 -16.52 -1.80
N PHE A 121 -7.98 -16.26 -1.83
CA PHE A 121 -8.95 -16.77 -0.87
C PHE A 121 -10.24 -17.19 -1.57
N THR A 122 -11.08 -17.94 -0.87
CA THR A 122 -12.43 -18.25 -1.31
C THR A 122 -13.40 -17.39 -0.50
N ASP A 123 -14.20 -16.58 -1.19
CA ASP A 123 -15.19 -15.71 -0.58
C ASP A 123 -16.37 -16.52 0.01
N PRO A 124 -17.25 -15.89 0.82
CA PRO A 124 -18.41 -16.58 1.39
C PRO A 124 -19.41 -17.15 0.37
N SER A 125 -19.34 -16.72 -0.90
CA SER A 125 -20.16 -17.24 -2.00
C SER A 125 -19.51 -18.44 -2.72
N GLY A 126 -18.36 -18.91 -2.25
CA GLY A 126 -17.61 -20.02 -2.85
C GLY A 126 -16.77 -19.60 -4.06
N LYS A 127 -16.64 -18.30 -4.33
CA LYS A 127 -15.84 -17.80 -5.44
C LYS A 127 -14.42 -17.53 -4.97
N ASN A 128 -13.48 -18.03 -5.75
CA ASN A 128 -12.08 -17.72 -5.60
C ASN A 128 -11.81 -16.26 -5.99
N SER A 129 -10.96 -15.59 -5.23
CA SER A 129 -10.64 -14.17 -5.42
C SER A 129 -9.24 -13.83 -4.90
N THR A 130 -8.58 -12.93 -5.61
CA THR A 130 -7.39 -12.20 -5.19
C THR A 130 -7.54 -10.75 -5.65
N SER A 131 -6.96 -9.81 -4.93
CA SER A 131 -7.09 -8.38 -5.24
C SER A 131 -5.83 -7.60 -4.89
N GLU A 132 -5.71 -6.42 -5.48
CA GLU A 132 -4.67 -5.46 -5.15
C GLU A 132 -5.21 -4.03 -5.26
N GLU A 133 -4.78 -3.20 -4.31
CA GLU A 133 -5.16 -1.81 -4.13
C GLU A 133 -3.88 -0.99 -4.00
N TYR A 134 -3.69 -0.03 -4.89
CA TYR A 134 -2.50 0.81 -4.94
C TYR A 134 -2.77 2.16 -4.31
N TYR A 135 -1.83 2.62 -3.50
CA TYR A 135 -2.01 3.81 -2.67
C TYR A 135 -0.80 4.73 -2.75
N LEU A 136 -1.06 6.04 -2.68
CA LEU A 136 -0.07 7.08 -2.43
C LEU A 136 -0.37 7.75 -1.09
N TYR A 137 0.53 7.58 -0.13
CA TYR A 137 0.56 8.37 1.09
C TYR A 137 1.36 9.66 0.87
N ASP A 138 0.77 10.81 1.21
CA ASP A 138 1.41 12.12 1.20
C ASP A 138 1.55 12.67 2.63
N VAL A 139 2.80 12.90 3.05
CA VAL A 139 3.13 13.41 4.39
C VAL A 139 2.56 14.81 4.60
N LYS A 140 2.56 15.67 3.57
CA LYS A 140 2.20 17.09 3.69
C LYS A 140 0.71 17.27 4.01
N THR A 141 -0.15 16.48 3.36
CA THR A 141 -1.61 16.56 3.48
C THR A 141 -2.18 15.54 4.46
N ALA A 142 -1.36 14.68 5.05
CA ALA A 142 -1.81 13.59 5.91
C ALA A 142 -2.90 12.73 5.23
N THR A 143 -2.71 12.43 3.95
CA THR A 143 -3.73 11.77 3.11
C THR A 143 -3.16 10.52 2.46
N ILE A 144 -4.00 9.49 2.35
CA ILE A 144 -3.74 8.35 1.47
C ILE A 144 -4.73 8.42 0.31
N LEU A 145 -4.17 8.57 -0.88
CA LEU A 145 -4.90 8.51 -2.14
C LEU A 145 -4.94 7.09 -2.66
N ALA A 146 -6.11 6.63 -3.04
CA ALA A 146 -6.23 5.44 -3.85
C ALA A 146 -5.86 5.76 -5.30
N LEU A 147 -4.95 4.98 -5.86
CA LEU A 147 -4.48 5.13 -7.23
C LEU A 147 -5.23 4.19 -8.18
N TRP A 148 -5.39 2.93 -7.78
CA TRP A 148 -5.97 1.89 -8.61
C TRP A 148 -6.41 0.70 -7.78
N PHE A 149 -7.35 -0.07 -8.32
CA PHE A 149 -7.81 -1.33 -7.77
C PHE A 149 -7.97 -2.37 -8.87
N SER A 150 -7.61 -3.61 -8.55
CA SER A 150 -7.77 -4.77 -9.42
C SER A 150 -8.17 -5.98 -8.60
N ALA A 151 -9.05 -6.82 -9.14
CA ALA A 151 -9.42 -8.11 -8.54
C ALA A 151 -9.66 -9.16 -9.62
N THR A 152 -9.22 -10.40 -9.37
CA THR A 152 -9.43 -11.55 -10.26
C THR A 152 -9.83 -12.77 -9.47
N GLY A 153 -10.57 -13.68 -10.12
CA GLY A 153 -10.86 -15.01 -9.59
C GLY A 153 -9.80 -16.06 -9.90
N ASP A 154 -8.72 -15.68 -10.58
CA ASP A 154 -7.60 -16.58 -10.88
C ASP A 154 -6.62 -16.66 -9.70
N ASN A 155 -6.75 -17.73 -8.93
CA ASN A 155 -5.90 -18.01 -7.77
C ASN A 155 -4.48 -18.45 -8.12
N SER A 156 -4.17 -18.67 -9.40
CA SER A 156 -2.81 -19.00 -9.83
C SER A 156 -1.90 -17.78 -9.87
N ILE A 157 -2.46 -16.58 -9.74
CA ILE A 157 -1.72 -15.31 -9.83
C ILE A 157 -1.29 -14.87 -8.42
N PRO A 158 0.02 -14.98 -8.06
CA PRO A 158 0.51 -14.44 -6.81
C PRO A 158 0.59 -12.90 -6.88
N GLY A 159 0.10 -12.22 -5.84
CA GLY A 159 0.24 -10.77 -5.72
C GLY A 159 1.63 -10.32 -5.24
N PRO A 160 2.04 -9.06 -5.52
CA PRO A 160 1.40 -8.12 -6.45
C PRO A 160 1.73 -8.49 -7.91
N PHE A 161 0.71 -8.49 -8.76
CA PHE A 161 0.82 -9.04 -10.11
C PHE A 161 0.75 -7.99 -11.22
N VAL A 162 0.19 -6.80 -10.97
CA VAL A 162 0.29 -5.72 -11.95
C VAL A 162 1.69 -5.11 -11.91
N LYS A 163 2.42 -5.35 -13.01
CA LYS A 163 3.76 -4.81 -13.29
C LYS A 163 3.81 -4.18 -14.70
N PRO A 164 4.71 -3.21 -14.94
CA PRO A 164 5.60 -2.55 -13.98
C PRO A 164 4.83 -1.77 -12.90
N TRP A 165 5.50 -1.33 -11.83
CA TRP A 165 4.89 -0.52 -10.78
C TRP A 165 4.69 0.93 -11.23
N PRO A 166 3.74 1.68 -10.64
CA PRO A 166 3.53 3.09 -10.98
C PRO A 166 4.79 3.91 -10.70
N THR A 167 5.11 4.82 -11.61
CA THR A 167 6.17 5.82 -11.41
C THR A 167 5.54 7.08 -10.84
N VAL A 168 6.03 7.52 -9.69
CA VAL A 168 5.56 8.75 -9.03
C VAL A 168 6.67 9.78 -9.04
N LYS A 169 6.41 10.91 -9.69
CA LYS A 169 7.26 12.10 -9.64
C LYS A 169 6.59 13.15 -8.76
N ARG A 170 7.38 13.78 -7.90
CA ARG A 170 6.91 14.86 -7.02
C ARG A 170 7.58 16.17 -7.41
N ASP A 171 6.82 17.24 -7.34
CA ASP A 171 7.35 18.62 -7.39
C ASP A 171 6.67 19.50 -6.32
N ALA A 172 6.89 20.81 -6.40
CA ALA A 172 6.35 21.77 -5.44
C ALA A 172 4.81 21.80 -5.42
N ASN A 173 4.17 21.48 -6.55
CA ASN A 173 2.73 21.63 -6.76
C ASN A 173 1.97 20.31 -6.56
N GLY A 174 2.66 19.17 -6.44
CA GLY A 174 2.02 17.89 -6.13
C GLY A 174 2.73 16.70 -6.75
N TYR A 175 1.96 15.80 -7.36
CA TYR A 175 2.42 14.50 -7.86
C TYR A 175 1.99 14.28 -9.31
N GLU A 176 2.89 13.69 -10.10
CA GLU A 176 2.57 13.12 -11.40
C GLU A 176 2.78 11.60 -11.33
N ILE A 177 1.74 10.87 -11.67
CA ILE A 177 1.71 9.41 -11.64
C ILE A 177 1.61 8.92 -13.08
N ASN A 178 2.64 8.21 -13.53
CA ASN A 178 2.66 7.56 -14.82
C ASN A 178 2.69 6.06 -14.61
N TRP A 179 1.77 5.35 -15.26
CA TRP A 179 1.70 3.91 -15.15
C TRP A 179 1.20 3.31 -16.45
N LYS A 180 1.95 2.36 -17.00
CA LYS A 180 1.51 1.53 -18.12
C LYS A 180 1.62 0.10 -17.67
N PHE A 181 0.51 -0.63 -17.70
CA PHE A 181 0.47 -2.00 -17.24
C PHE A 181 -0.56 -2.81 -18.02
N ARG A 182 -0.42 -4.13 -17.94
CA ARG A 182 -1.38 -5.07 -18.52
C ARG A 182 -2.33 -5.52 -17.44
N ASP A 183 -3.62 -5.31 -17.67
CA ASP A 183 -4.64 -5.76 -16.74
C ASP A 183 -4.87 -7.25 -16.91
N ALA A 184 -4.38 -8.03 -15.94
CA ALA A 184 -4.53 -9.49 -15.92
C ALA A 184 -5.98 -9.93 -15.64
N THR A 185 -6.87 -9.01 -15.21
CA THR A 185 -8.29 -9.32 -14.93
C THR A 185 -9.15 -9.32 -16.19
N ASN A 186 -8.67 -8.70 -17.28
CA ASN A 186 -9.39 -8.60 -18.53
C ASN A 186 -9.00 -9.74 -19.48
N ARG A 187 -9.99 -10.54 -19.91
CA ARG A 187 -9.79 -11.65 -20.87
C ARG A 187 -9.17 -11.21 -22.19
N SER A 188 -9.39 -9.95 -22.58
CA SER A 188 -8.54 -9.30 -23.58
C SER A 188 -7.44 -8.57 -22.81
N LEU A 189 -6.24 -9.14 -22.78
CA LEU A 189 -5.05 -8.53 -22.18
C LEU A 189 -4.78 -7.16 -22.81
N ARG A 190 -5.41 -6.11 -22.29
CA ARG A 190 -5.26 -4.73 -22.78
C ARG A 190 -4.21 -4.03 -21.94
N ASP A 191 -3.38 -3.27 -22.62
CA ASP A 191 -2.51 -2.29 -21.97
C ASP A 191 -3.39 -1.15 -21.46
N ILE A 192 -3.39 -0.91 -20.16
CA ILE A 192 -3.92 0.28 -19.52
C ILE A 192 -2.77 1.28 -19.38
N VAL A 193 -3.04 2.53 -19.71
CA VAL A 193 -2.13 3.65 -19.50
C VAL A 193 -2.83 4.66 -18.61
N MET A 194 -2.19 5.01 -17.49
CA MET A 194 -2.60 6.06 -16.58
C MET A 194 -1.55 7.16 -16.58
N ARG A 195 -1.99 8.42 -16.72
CA ARG A 195 -1.15 9.61 -16.56
C ARG A 195 -1.94 10.64 -15.78
N ASN A 196 -1.78 10.63 -14.46
CA ASN A 196 -2.58 11.46 -13.57
C ASN A 196 -1.69 12.52 -12.92
N ARG A 197 -2.25 13.72 -12.74
CA ARG A 197 -1.65 14.81 -11.99
C ARG A 197 -2.48 15.09 -10.75
N TYR A 198 -1.87 15.02 -9.58
CA TYR A 198 -2.49 15.37 -8.31
C TYR A 198 -1.89 16.68 -7.81
N ASN A 199 -2.65 17.76 -7.85
CA ASN A 199 -2.20 19.08 -7.42
C ASN A 199 -2.62 19.37 -5.99
N PHE A 200 -1.75 20.01 -5.21
CA PHE A 200 -2.11 20.57 -3.92
C PHE A 200 -3.08 21.74 -4.13
N GLU A 201 -4.32 21.58 -3.70
CA GLU A 201 -5.29 22.66 -3.65
C GLU A 201 -5.58 23.03 -2.19
N SER A 202 -5.52 24.33 -1.91
CA SER A 202 -5.95 24.86 -0.62
C SER A 202 -7.46 24.77 -0.54
N ASN A 203 -7.96 24.11 0.50
CA ASN A 203 -9.34 24.31 0.90
C ASN A 203 -9.42 25.70 1.54
N GLY A 204 -9.86 26.69 0.76
CA GLY A 204 -9.93 28.11 1.14
C GLY A 204 -10.71 28.39 2.43
N LYS A 205 -11.47 27.41 2.96
CA LYS A 205 -12.19 27.52 4.23
C LYS A 205 -11.41 26.98 5.43
N THR A 206 -10.57 25.97 5.24
CA THR A 206 -9.89 25.25 6.34
C THR A 206 -8.37 25.41 6.34
N LYS A 207 -7.78 26.09 5.33
CA LYS A 207 -6.32 26.17 5.08
C LYS A 207 -5.64 24.79 4.98
N SER A 208 -6.40 23.70 4.92
CA SER A 208 -5.90 22.36 4.69
C SER A 208 -5.68 22.18 3.19
N PHE A 209 -4.58 21.51 2.83
CA PHE A 209 -4.33 21.12 1.45
C PHE A 209 -5.00 19.77 1.19
N HIS A 210 -5.64 19.64 0.04
CA HIS A 210 -6.07 18.35 -0.50
C HIS A 210 -5.42 18.15 -1.87
N LEU A 211 -5.40 16.91 -2.35
CA LEU A 211 -4.86 16.56 -3.65
C LEU A 211 -6.01 16.45 -4.65
N LYS A 212 -6.06 17.34 -5.63
CA LYS A 212 -7.03 17.27 -6.73
C LYS A 212 -6.42 16.56 -7.93
N CYS A 213 -7.08 15.51 -8.38
CA CYS A 213 -6.67 14.76 -9.56
C CYS A 213 -7.09 15.45 -10.85
N ARG A 214 -6.23 15.35 -11.86
CA ARG A 214 -6.52 15.63 -13.27
C ARG A 214 -5.89 14.54 -14.12
N ASP A 215 -6.69 13.90 -14.97
CA ASP A 215 -6.20 12.98 -15.98
C ASP A 215 -5.53 13.78 -17.11
N LEU A 216 -4.33 13.38 -17.50
CA LEU A 216 -3.52 14.02 -18.53
C LEU A 216 -3.68 13.34 -19.90
N ILE A 217 -4.41 12.22 -19.97
CA ILE A 217 -4.73 11.51 -21.21
C ILE A 217 -5.99 12.08 -21.85
N SER A 218 -6.99 12.42 -21.03
CA SER A 218 -8.23 13.04 -21.48
C SER A 218 -8.09 14.57 -21.67
N SER A 219 -9.08 15.17 -22.33
CA SER A 219 -9.04 16.60 -22.67
C SER A 219 -8.97 17.49 -21.40
N PRO A 220 -8.39 18.70 -21.46
CA PRO A 220 -8.19 19.56 -20.29
C PRO A 220 -9.41 19.86 -19.41
N ASN A 221 -10.62 19.68 -19.95
CA ASN A 221 -11.90 20.01 -19.34
C ASN A 221 -12.77 18.78 -19.02
N SER A 222 -12.25 17.56 -19.18
CA SER A 222 -12.92 16.37 -18.67
C SER A 222 -12.28 15.97 -17.35
N ASP A 223 -13.09 15.84 -16.30
CA ASP A 223 -12.75 15.03 -15.14
C ASP A 223 -12.70 13.58 -15.65
N GLY A 224 -11.56 13.17 -16.23
CA GLY A 224 -11.44 11.88 -16.89
C GLY A 224 -11.70 10.72 -15.92
N ASP A 225 -12.34 9.67 -16.41
CA ASP A 225 -12.70 8.45 -15.66
C ASP A 225 -11.50 7.82 -14.89
N MET A 226 -10.27 8.13 -15.28
CA MET A 226 -9.02 7.62 -14.68
C MET A 226 -8.61 8.33 -13.38
N CYS A 227 -9.32 9.39 -12.97
CA CYS A 227 -9.15 10.02 -11.66
C CYS A 227 -10.01 9.42 -10.54
N ASP A 228 -10.95 8.55 -10.89
CA ASP A 228 -11.81 7.82 -9.95
C ASP A 228 -11.17 6.47 -9.59
N GLY A 229 -10.10 6.53 -8.79
CA GLY A 229 -9.71 5.37 -7.99
C GLY A 229 -10.83 4.98 -7.00
N PRO A 230 -10.72 3.84 -6.30
CA PRO A 230 -11.65 3.57 -5.20
C PRO A 230 -11.59 4.69 -4.15
N ALA A 231 -12.54 4.73 -3.23
CA ALA A 231 -12.57 5.77 -2.21
C ALA A 231 -11.23 5.86 -1.43
N ASN A 232 -10.71 7.08 -1.27
CA ASN A 232 -9.50 7.35 -0.48
C ASN A 232 -9.64 6.79 0.95
N LEU A 233 -8.52 6.38 1.55
CA LEU A 233 -8.57 5.82 2.90
C LEU A 233 -8.92 6.88 3.93
N LYS A 234 -9.74 6.48 4.89
CA LYS A 234 -10.18 7.36 5.98
C LYS A 234 -9.05 7.55 6.98
N LEU A 235 -8.68 8.81 7.20
CA LEU A 235 -7.81 9.22 8.30
C LEU A 235 -8.55 9.03 9.63
N MET A 236 -7.97 8.23 10.52
CA MET A 236 -8.54 7.86 11.82
C MET A 236 -7.86 8.60 12.98
N LEU A 237 -6.58 8.92 12.81
CA LEU A 237 -5.77 9.65 13.78
C LEU A 237 -4.82 10.58 13.05
N ASN A 238 -4.69 11.81 13.52
CA ASN A 238 -3.67 12.75 13.06
C ASN A 238 -3.13 13.52 14.27
N GLU A 239 -2.02 13.04 14.82
CA GLU A 239 -1.34 13.65 15.95
C GLU A 239 -0.02 14.26 15.47
N GLY A 240 0.22 15.51 15.83
CA GLY A 240 1.37 16.28 15.38
C GLY A 240 1.37 17.66 16.03
N ARG A 241 2.53 18.07 16.54
CA ARG A 241 2.73 19.40 17.14
C ARG A 241 2.81 20.48 16.06
#